data_AF-A0A495MJQ6-F1
#
_entry.id   AF-A0A495MJQ6-F1
#
_cell.length_a   1.000
_cell.length_b   1.000
_cell.length_c   1.000
_cell.angle_alpha   90.00
_cell.angle_beta   90.00
_cell.angle_gamma   90.00
#
_symmetry.space_group_name_H-M   'P 1'
#
loop_
_entity.id
_entity.type
_entity.pdbx_description
1 polymer ?
#
loop_
_entity_poly.entity_id
_entity_poly.type
_entity_poly.pdbx_seq_one_letter_code
_entity_poly.pdbx_strand_id
1 'polypeptide(L)'
;MKIRIFLIIAVVGSILASCSSSKSASGKVYKKNVHASYYADKFNGKKTASGEKFHNNKYTAAHKKLAFGTKVKVTNIANDKSVIVEINDRGPFTPGREIDLTKKAFMEIADNKNHGSLRVTLEIIN
;
A
#
# COMPACT_ATOMS: atom_id res chain seq x y z
N MET A 1 60.36 -2.06 -42.94
CA MET A 1 59.55 -2.95 -43.80
C MET A 1 58.26 -3.30 -43.07
N LYS A 2 57.07 -2.97 -43.63
CA LYS A 2 55.69 -3.53 -43.40
C LYS A 2 55.12 -3.56 -41.94
N ILE A 3 53.95 -2.97 -41.59
CA ILE A 3 52.52 -3.29 -41.91
C ILE A 3 52.00 -4.54 -41.15
N ARG A 4 50.87 -4.58 -40.38
CA ARG A 4 49.76 -3.64 -39.99
C ARG A 4 48.99 -4.19 -38.72
N ILE A 5 48.54 -3.38 -37.75
CA ILE A 5 47.15 -2.82 -37.47
C ILE A 5 46.05 -3.79 -36.91
N PHE A 6 45.19 -3.28 -36.00
CA PHE A 6 43.92 -3.83 -35.39
C PHE A 6 44.08 -4.96 -34.31
N LEU A 7 43.17 -5.17 -33.32
CA LEU A 7 41.79 -4.68 -33.05
C LEU A 7 41.42 -4.72 -31.52
N ILE A 8 40.84 -3.63 -30.97
CA ILE A 8 39.73 -3.44 -29.96
C ILE A 8 39.56 -4.38 -28.71
N ILE A 9 38.83 -3.89 -27.68
CA ILE A 9 38.26 -4.56 -26.47
C ILE A 9 39.24 -4.55 -25.27
N ALA A 10 38.90 -4.10 -24.03
CA ALA A 10 37.58 -3.95 -23.39
C ALA A 10 37.29 -2.53 -22.85
N VAL A 11 36.01 -2.15 -22.86
CA VAL A 11 35.47 -0.93 -22.24
C VAL A 11 35.45 -1.08 -20.72
N VAL A 12 35.77 0.02 -20.02
CA VAL A 12 35.67 0.14 -18.55
C VAL A 12 34.23 -0.18 -18.10
N GLY A 13 34.06 -1.30 -17.40
CA GLY A 13 32.77 -1.73 -16.88
C GLY A 13 32.27 -0.80 -15.77
N SER A 14 31.22 -0.04 -16.05
CA SER A 14 30.64 0.95 -15.14
C SER A 14 30.02 0.30 -13.91
N ILE A 15 30.71 0.33 -12.76
CA ILE A 15 30.15 -0.10 -11.48
C ILE A 15 29.25 1.01 -10.92
N LEU A 16 28.01 1.08 -11.40
CA LEU A 16 26.93 1.83 -10.76
C LEU A 16 26.02 0.86 -10.02
N ALA A 17 26.48 0.39 -8.86
CA ALA A 17 25.64 -0.27 -7.87
C ALA A 17 24.65 0.75 -7.31
N SER A 18 23.53 0.93 -8.00
CA SER A 18 22.46 1.85 -7.59
C SER A 18 21.67 1.25 -6.42
N CYS A 19 22.26 1.34 -5.23
CA CYS A 19 21.60 0.96 -3.98
C CYS A 19 20.51 1.99 -3.63
N SER A 20 19.34 1.84 -4.28
CA SER A 20 18.11 2.56 -3.94
C SER A 20 17.64 2.15 -2.55
N SER A 21 18.23 2.75 -1.51
CA SER A 21 17.78 2.63 -0.13
C SER A 21 16.45 3.37 -0.01
N SER A 22 15.34 2.65 -0.22
CA SER A 22 14.01 3.17 0.02
C SER A 22 13.87 3.47 1.51
N LYS A 23 13.74 4.75 1.84
CA LYS A 23 13.61 5.25 3.21
C LYS A 23 12.30 4.73 3.81
N SER A 24 12.34 3.54 4.40
CA SER A 24 11.18 2.88 4.99
C SER A 24 10.55 3.80 6.02
N ALA A 25 9.29 4.19 5.81
CA ALA A 25 8.57 5.06 6.72
C ALA A 25 8.48 4.37 8.10
N SER A 26 9.09 4.99 9.11
CA SER A 26 9.21 4.43 10.46
C SER A 26 7.85 4.44 11.17
N GLY A 27 7.05 3.40 10.92
CA GLY A 27 5.72 3.23 11.50
C GLY A 27 5.72 2.48 12.82
N LYS A 28 4.82 2.84 13.72
CA LYS A 28 4.51 2.05 14.92
C LYS A 28 3.49 0.97 14.55
N VAL A 29 3.83 -0.31 14.76
CA VAL A 29 2.88 -1.41 14.60
C VAL A 29 1.67 -1.20 15.52
N TYR A 30 0.48 -1.13 14.92
CA TYR A 30 -0.80 -0.97 15.62
C TYR A 30 -1.43 -2.34 15.88
N LYS A 31 -1.56 -3.18 14.84
CA LYS A 31 -2.09 -4.56 14.93
C LYS A 31 -1.46 -5.44 13.86
N LYS A 32 -1.28 -6.73 14.16
CA LYS A 32 -0.81 -7.77 13.22
C LYS A 32 -1.92 -8.77 12.94
N ASN A 33 -1.90 -9.39 11.76
CA ASN A 33 -2.75 -10.52 11.39
C ASN A 33 -4.25 -10.26 11.60
N VAL A 34 -4.75 -9.13 11.07
CA VAL A 34 -6.16 -8.72 11.12
C VAL A 34 -6.81 -8.76 9.74
N HIS A 35 -8.14 -8.81 9.66
CA HIS A 35 -8.85 -8.73 8.37
C HIS A 35 -8.97 -7.29 7.87
N ALA A 36 -8.46 -7.05 6.67
CA ALA A 36 -8.85 -5.93 5.82
C ALA A 36 -9.87 -6.38 4.78
N SER A 37 -10.78 -5.49 4.39
CA SER A 37 -11.61 -5.67 3.19
C SER A 37 -11.69 -4.36 2.39
N TYR A 38 -12.62 -4.25 1.44
CA TYR A 38 -12.77 -3.02 0.65
C TYR A 38 -14.22 -2.62 0.37
N TYR A 39 -14.41 -1.34 0.05
CA TYR A 39 -15.70 -0.75 -0.28
C TYR A 39 -16.25 -1.18 -1.65
N ALA A 40 -17.52 -1.57 -1.67
CA ALA A 40 -18.30 -1.78 -2.90
C ALA A 40 -18.54 -0.45 -3.64
N ASP A 41 -18.70 -0.49 -4.96
CA ASP A 41 -18.76 0.74 -5.79
C ASP A 41 -19.98 1.62 -5.50
N LYS A 42 -21.05 1.06 -4.92
CA LYS A 42 -22.27 1.78 -4.48
C LYS A 42 -22.05 2.84 -3.39
N PHE A 43 -20.82 2.96 -2.88
CA PHE A 43 -20.43 4.01 -1.93
C PHE A 43 -19.78 5.23 -2.60
N ASN A 44 -19.35 5.14 -3.87
CA ASN A 44 -18.78 6.28 -4.60
C ASN A 44 -19.71 7.50 -4.58
N GLY A 45 -19.14 8.68 -4.29
CA GLY A 45 -19.86 9.95 -4.20
C GLY A 45 -20.64 10.20 -2.89
N LYS A 46 -20.83 9.17 -2.04
CA LYS A 46 -21.46 9.35 -0.72
C LYS A 46 -20.52 10.05 0.26
N LYS A 47 -21.07 10.67 1.30
CA LYS A 47 -20.26 11.23 2.39
C LYS A 47 -19.72 10.12 3.28
N THR A 48 -18.46 10.24 3.66
CA THR A 48 -17.80 9.52 4.76
C THR A 48 -18.11 10.19 6.10
N ALA A 49 -17.74 9.55 7.20
CA ALA A 49 -17.86 10.10 8.54
C ALA A 49 -16.95 11.31 8.83
N SER A 50 -15.92 11.59 8.03
CA SER A 50 -15.19 12.89 8.06
C SER A 50 -15.95 14.02 7.35
N GLY A 51 -17.00 13.70 6.60
CA GLY A 51 -17.76 14.64 5.76
C GLY A 51 -17.30 14.70 4.31
N GLU A 52 -16.14 14.13 3.96
CA GLU A 52 -15.64 14.06 2.59
C GLU A 52 -16.47 13.15 1.68
N LYS A 53 -16.48 13.40 0.36
CA LYS A 53 -17.01 12.46 -0.63
C LYS A 53 -16.07 11.26 -0.83
N PHE A 54 -16.58 10.06 -0.61
CA PHE A 54 -15.90 8.80 -0.84
C PHE A 54 -15.62 8.56 -2.33
N HIS A 55 -14.42 8.09 -2.65
CA HIS A 55 -14.03 7.67 -3.99
C HIS A 55 -13.10 6.45 -3.94
N ASN A 56 -13.49 5.36 -4.62
CA ASN A 56 -12.74 4.10 -4.68
C ASN A 56 -11.33 4.22 -5.32
N ASN A 57 -11.03 5.34 -5.98
CA ASN A 57 -9.75 5.63 -6.63
C ASN A 57 -8.77 6.44 -5.75
N LYS A 58 -9.16 6.81 -4.52
CA LYS A 58 -8.25 7.44 -3.52
C LYS A 58 -7.53 6.38 -2.68
N TYR A 59 -6.56 6.81 -1.87
CA TYR A 59 -5.89 5.99 -0.86
C TYR A 59 -6.42 6.33 0.55
N THR A 60 -7.66 5.94 0.82
CA THR A 60 -8.29 6.16 2.13
C THR A 60 -8.90 4.88 2.69
N ALA A 61 -9.26 4.91 3.98
CA ALA A 61 -9.86 3.76 4.65
C ALA A 61 -10.78 4.16 5.82
N ALA A 62 -11.63 3.22 6.21
CA ALA A 62 -12.45 3.30 7.41
C ALA A 62 -11.83 2.54 8.57
N HIS A 63 -11.79 3.16 9.74
CA HIS A 63 -11.37 2.51 10.98
C HIS A 63 -12.21 2.98 12.18
N LYS A 64 -12.44 2.06 13.13
CA LYS A 64 -13.36 2.22 14.26
C LYS A 64 -12.92 3.31 15.24
N LYS A 65 -11.61 3.44 15.48
CA LYS A 65 -11.05 4.21 16.60
C LYS A 65 -9.93 5.19 16.23
N LEU A 66 -9.17 4.93 15.16
CA LEU A 66 -8.10 5.84 14.73
C LEU A 66 -8.67 7.21 14.34
N ALA A 67 -7.97 8.28 14.70
CA ALA A 67 -8.37 9.64 14.37
C ALA A 67 -8.41 9.85 12.85
N PHE A 68 -9.29 10.73 12.37
CA PHE A 68 -9.25 11.11 10.96
C PHE A 68 -7.92 11.80 10.62
N GLY A 69 -7.42 11.61 9.40
CA GLY A 69 -6.07 12.06 9.00
C GLY A 69 -4.93 11.14 9.44
N THR A 70 -5.20 10.11 10.26
CA THR A 70 -4.17 9.10 10.62
C THR A 70 -3.72 8.36 9.36
N LYS A 71 -2.41 8.34 9.09
CA LYS A 71 -1.83 7.55 8.00
C LYS A 71 -1.48 6.15 8.50
N VAL A 72 -1.97 5.14 7.79
CA VAL A 72 -1.76 3.73 8.11
C VAL A 72 -1.13 3.04 6.91
N LYS A 73 0.05 2.45 7.10
CA LYS A 73 0.62 1.48 6.18
C LYS A 73 -0.05 0.12 6.44
N VAL A 74 -0.59 -0.45 5.37
CA VAL A 74 -1.35 -1.71 5.38
C VAL A 74 -0.56 -2.71 4.54
N THR A 75 0.04 -3.70 5.19
CA THR A 75 0.88 -4.73 4.54
C THR A 75 0.10 -6.05 4.45
N ASN A 76 -0.07 -6.59 3.25
CA ASN A 76 -0.63 -7.93 3.06
C ASN A 76 0.39 -9.00 3.45
N ILE A 77 0.02 -9.87 4.40
CA ILE A 77 0.92 -10.90 4.96
C ILE A 77 1.22 -12.01 3.94
N ALA A 78 0.40 -12.17 2.90
CA ALA A 78 0.58 -13.20 1.88
C ALA A 78 1.66 -12.89 0.83
N ASN A 79 2.06 -11.63 0.67
CA ASN A 79 2.96 -11.21 -0.42
C ASN A 79 3.86 -9.99 -0.08
N ASP A 80 3.88 -9.56 1.18
CA ASP A 80 4.60 -8.41 1.73
C ASP A 80 4.36 -7.05 1.02
N LYS A 81 3.40 -6.95 0.10
CA LYS A 81 3.02 -5.68 -0.52
C LYS A 81 2.31 -4.79 0.49
N SER A 82 2.65 -3.51 0.48
CA SER A 82 2.05 -2.53 1.38
C SER A 82 1.59 -1.27 0.66
N VAL A 83 0.48 -0.70 1.12
CA VAL A 83 -0.05 0.59 0.68
C VAL A 83 -0.25 1.50 1.90
N ILE A 84 -0.05 2.81 1.73
CA ILE A 84 -0.37 3.80 2.77
C ILE A 84 -1.75 4.38 2.46
N VAL A 85 -2.64 4.37 3.45
CA VAL A 85 -3.98 4.97 3.38
C VAL A 85 -4.20 5.97 4.51
N GLU A 86 -5.04 6.96 4.26
CA GLU A 86 -5.50 7.90 5.28
C GLU A 86 -6.86 7.49 5.85
N ILE A 87 -7.02 7.52 7.16
CA ILE A 87 -8.31 7.24 7.80
C ILE A 87 -9.23 8.44 7.62
N ASN A 88 -10.34 8.28 6.87
CA ASN A 88 -11.34 9.32 6.67
C ASN A 88 -12.79 8.85 6.90
N ASP A 89 -13.01 7.60 7.29
CA ASP A 89 -14.36 7.07 7.54
C ASP A 89 -14.44 6.15 8.78
N ARG A 90 -15.66 5.80 9.19
CA ARG A 90 -15.96 4.96 10.37
C ARG A 90 -16.56 3.62 9.96
N GLY A 91 -16.13 2.58 10.66
CA GLY A 91 -16.35 1.18 10.31
C GLY A 91 -15.05 0.39 10.51
N PRO A 92 -14.96 -0.88 10.12
CA PRO A 92 -16.03 -1.70 9.53
C PRO A 92 -17.05 -2.12 10.59
N PHE A 93 -18.35 -2.02 10.34
CA PHE A 93 -19.35 -2.42 11.34
C PHE A 93 -19.61 -3.95 11.41
N THR A 94 -19.11 -4.71 10.44
CA THR A 94 -19.14 -6.18 10.51
C THR A 94 -18.10 -6.70 11.52
N PRO A 95 -18.45 -7.71 12.36
CA PRO A 95 -17.50 -8.40 13.22
C PRO A 95 -16.27 -8.95 12.47
N GLY A 96 -15.14 -9.08 13.17
CA GLY A 96 -13.89 -9.64 12.61
C GLY A 96 -13.10 -8.73 11.65
N ARG A 97 -13.73 -7.74 11.00
CA ARG A 97 -13.06 -6.76 10.14
C ARG A 97 -12.49 -5.58 10.96
N GLU A 98 -11.23 -5.24 10.69
CA GLU A 98 -10.49 -4.17 11.39
C GLU A 98 -10.43 -2.88 10.57
N ILE A 99 -10.28 -2.99 9.24
CA ILE A 99 -10.15 -1.85 8.32
C ILE A 99 -10.85 -2.15 6.98
N ASP A 100 -11.55 -1.16 6.43
CA ASP A 100 -12.12 -1.23 5.08
C ASP A 100 -11.41 -0.19 4.19
N LEU A 101 -10.69 -0.68 3.18
CA LEU A 101 -9.90 0.12 2.24
C LEU A 101 -10.78 0.61 1.06
N THR A 102 -10.35 1.66 0.36
CA THR A 102 -10.82 1.85 -1.01
C THR A 102 -10.46 0.64 -1.89
N LYS A 103 -11.27 0.37 -2.93
CA LYS A 103 -10.98 -0.70 -3.89
C LYS A 103 -9.58 -0.54 -4.51
N LYS A 104 -9.15 0.68 -4.85
CA LYS A 104 -7.79 0.91 -5.40
C LYS A 104 -6.71 0.43 -4.42
N ALA A 105 -6.75 0.88 -3.17
CA ALA A 105 -5.73 0.54 -2.18
C ALA A 105 -5.68 -0.99 -1.92
N PHE A 106 -6.83 -1.64 -1.85
CA PHE A 106 -6.91 -3.10 -1.69
C PHE A 106 -6.31 -3.85 -2.89
N MET A 107 -6.67 -3.45 -4.12
CA MET A 107 -6.24 -4.13 -5.35
C MET A 107 -4.74 -3.95 -5.67
N GLU A 108 -4.08 -2.98 -5.03
CA GLU A 108 -2.63 -2.75 -5.13
C GLU A 108 -1.82 -3.78 -4.31
N ILE A 109 -2.34 -4.19 -3.15
CA ILE A 109 -1.68 -5.16 -2.24
C ILE A 109 -2.22 -6.59 -2.35
N ALA A 110 -3.37 -6.80 -3.01
CA ALA A 110 -3.96 -8.13 -3.17
C ALA A 110 -3.01 -9.09 -3.92
N ASP A 111 -2.81 -10.27 -3.34
CA ASP A 111 -2.19 -11.45 -3.96
C ASP A 111 -3.10 -12.06 -5.03
N ASN A 112 -4.41 -12.08 -4.77
CA ASN A 112 -5.45 -12.49 -5.72
C ASN A 112 -6.60 -11.46 -5.71
N LYS A 113 -6.90 -10.89 -6.88
CA LYS A 113 -7.92 -9.83 -7.05
C LYS A 113 -9.36 -10.31 -6.88
N ASN A 114 -9.58 -11.63 -6.83
CA ASN A 114 -10.88 -12.23 -6.54
C ASN A 114 -11.17 -12.33 -5.02
N HIS A 115 -10.20 -12.00 -4.15
CA HIS A 115 -10.40 -12.02 -2.70
C HIS A 115 -11.27 -10.84 -2.22
N GLY A 116 -12.29 -11.13 -1.42
CA GLY A 116 -13.09 -10.11 -0.71
C GLY A 116 -12.43 -9.57 0.58
N SER A 117 -11.37 -10.22 1.06
CA SER A 117 -10.63 -9.80 2.28
C SER A 117 -9.18 -10.29 2.25
N LEU A 118 -8.30 -9.63 3.01
CA LEU A 118 -6.89 -9.99 3.18
C LEU A 118 -6.53 -10.07 4.66
N ARG A 119 -5.49 -10.86 5.01
CA ARG A 119 -4.86 -10.82 6.33
C ARG A 119 -3.70 -9.82 6.27
N VAL A 120 -3.77 -8.77 7.09
CA VAL A 120 -2.84 -7.64 7.03
C VAL A 120 -2.18 -7.33 8.37
N THR A 121 -1.05 -6.64 8.30
CA THR A 121 -0.47 -5.88 9.41
C THR A 121 -0.71 -4.38 9.18
N LEU A 122 -1.05 -3.67 10.26
CA LEU A 122 -1.31 -2.23 10.28
C LEU A 122 -0.21 -1.53 11.07
N GLU A 123 0.45 -0.56 10.44
CA GLU A 123 1.46 0.33 11.03
C GLU A 123 0.97 1.77 10.93
N ILE A 124 0.88 2.49 12.05
CA ILE A 124 0.61 3.93 12.06
C ILE A 124 1.91 4.65 11.67
N ILE A 125 1.85 5.50 10.65
CA ILE A 125 2.98 6.34 10.25
C ILE A 125 2.89 7.66 11.01
N ASN A 126 4.00 8.04 11.64
CA ASN A 126 4.20 9.33 12.32
C ASN A 126 4.85 10.35 11.38
#